data_AF-A0A7Y7LYB4-F1
#
_entry.id   AF-A0A7Y7LYB4-F1
#
_cell.length_a   1.000
_cell.length_b   1.000
_cell.length_c   1.000
_cell.angle_alpha   90.00
_cell.angle_beta   90.00
_cell.angle_gamma   90.00
#
_symmetry.space_group_name_H-M   'P 1'
#
loop_
_entity.id
_entity.type
_entity.pdbx_description
1 polymer ?
#
loop_
_entity_poly.entity_id
_entity_poly.type
_entity_poly.pdbx_seq_one_letter_code
_entity_poly.pdbx_strand_id
1 'polypeptide(L)' 'MSNSPRPRARARCWAWRYPDGTELPGIGLFTNNILQAHLTPAQARTMADRLHDLADQIETTNRNPPGDTE' A
#
# COMPACT_ATOMS: atom_id res chain seq x y z
N MET A 1 22.99 -17.16 -2.29
CA MET A 1 21.83 -16.31 -2.66
C MET A 1 21.20 -15.82 -1.36
N SER A 2 21.36 -14.54 -1.00
CA SER A 2 20.69 -13.99 0.18
C SER A 2 19.19 -13.98 -0.06
N ASN A 3 18.46 -14.79 0.69
CA ASN A 3 17.00 -14.77 0.74
C ASN A 3 16.58 -13.53 1.54
N SER A 4 16.72 -12.34 0.97
CA SER A 4 16.24 -11.11 1.60
C SER A 4 14.72 -11.23 1.74
N PRO A 5 14.18 -11.27 2.97
CA PRO A 5 12.74 -11.39 3.16
C PRO A 5 12.07 -10.19 2.49
N ARG A 6 11.00 -10.44 1.73
CA ARG A 6 10.22 -9.37 1.11
C ARG A 6 9.83 -8.34 2.18
N PRO A 7 9.97 -7.02 1.92
CA PRO A 7 9.52 -5.99 2.85
C PRO A 7 8.06 -6.22 3.22
N ARG A 8 7.74 -6.15 4.51
CA ARG A 8 6.37 -6.32 5.04
C ARG A 8 5.90 -5.02 5.65
N ALA A 9 4.74 -4.54 5.21
CA ALA A 9 4.03 -3.44 5.84
C ALA A 9 2.79 -3.99 6.58
N ARG A 10 2.43 -3.35 7.69
CA ARG A 10 1.21 -3.65 8.46
C ARG A 10 0.32 -2.42 8.51
N ALA A 11 -0.94 -2.57 8.09
CA ALA A 11 -1.96 -1.55 8.26
C ALA A 11 -2.68 -1.75 9.60
N ARG A 12 -2.95 -0.66 10.33
CA ARG A 12 -3.79 -0.65 11.54
C ARG A 12 -4.54 0.66 11.67
N CYS A 13 -5.71 0.65 12.31
CA CYS A 13 -6.37 1.87 12.75
C CYS A 13 -5.42 2.66 13.66
N TRP A 14 -5.21 3.93 13.35
CA TRP A 14 -4.25 4.79 14.03
C TRP A 14 -4.71 6.25 13.95
N ALA A 15 -4.83 6.91 15.10
CA ALA A 15 -5.06 8.35 15.14
C ALA A 15 -3.72 9.08 15.02
N TRP A 16 -3.63 10.01 14.06
CA TRP A 16 -2.50 10.94 13.98
C TRP A 16 -2.73 12.07 14.98
N ARG A 17 -1.73 12.36 15.81
CA ARG A 17 -1.82 13.41 16.82
C ARG A 17 -0.99 14.61 16.38
N TYR A 18 -1.65 15.75 16.21
CA TYR A 18 -1.01 17.01 15.91
C TYR A 18 -0.40 17.64 17.18
N PRO A 19 0.57 18.58 17.04
CA PRO A 19 1.20 19.23 18.19
C PRO A 19 0.25 20.03 19.08
N ASP A 20 -0.87 20.50 18.52
CA ASP A 20 -1.95 21.22 19.22
C ASP A 20 -2.85 20.27 20.05
N GLY A 21 -2.60 18.96 20.00
CA GLY A 21 -3.38 17.93 20.68
C GLY A 21 -4.56 17.39 19.87
N THR A 22 -4.84 17.95 18.69
CA THR A 22 -5.89 17.47 17.80
C THR A 22 -5.56 16.07 17.29
N GLU A 23 -6.55 15.17 17.27
CA GLU A 23 -6.41 13.81 16.76
C GLU A 23 -7.18 13.63 15.45
N LEU A 24 -6.51 13.11 14.43
CA LEU A 24 -7.12 12.74 13.16
C LEU A 24 -7.20 11.21 13.05
N PRO A 25 -8.38 10.61 13.17
CA PRO A 25 -8.54 9.17 13.01
C PRO A 25 -8.22 8.75 11.58
N GLY A 26 -7.47 7.66 11.44
CA GLY A 26 -7.10 7.13 10.13
C GLY A 26 -6.48 5.74 10.21
N ILE A 27 -5.72 5.40 9.17
CA ILE A 27 -5.02 4.14 8.99
C ILE A 27 -3.53 4.46 8.93
N GLY A 28 -2.74 3.84 9.80
CA GLY A 28 -1.29 3.91 9.75
C GLY A 28 -0.71 2.69 9.04
N LEU A 29 0.26 2.92 8.15
CA LEU A 29 1.07 1.90 7.49
C LEU A 29 2.43 1.82 8.20
N PHE A 30 2.76 0.66 8.74
CA PHE A 30 3.95 0.46 9.57
C PHE A 30 4.91 -0.54 8.95
N THR A 31 6.21 -0.20 9.00
CA THR A 31 7.32 -1.12 8.71
C THR A 31 8.23 -1.14 9.92
N ASN A 32 8.53 -2.32 10.46
CA ASN A 32 9.34 -2.48 11.68
C ASN A 32 8.88 -1.56 12.85
N ASN A 33 7.57 -1.48 13.05
CA ASN A 33 6.93 -0.61 14.06
C ASN A 33 7.08 0.91 13.84
N ILE A 34 7.69 1.34 12.73
CA ILE A 34 7.83 2.75 12.35
C ILE A 34 6.70 3.10 11.39
N LEU A 35 5.96 4.17 11.70
CA LEU A 35 4.91 4.71 10.84
C LEU A 35 5.54 5.28 9.57
N GLN A 36 5.19 4.70 8.42
CA GLN A 36 5.66 5.11 7.11
C GLN A 36 4.70 6.09 6.44
N ALA A 37 3.40 5.90 6.66
CA ALA A 37 2.35 6.77 6.12
C ALA A 37 1.10 6.70 7.00
N HIS A 38 0.39 7.82 7.10
CA HIS A 38 -0.94 7.91 7.69
C HIS A 38 -1.94 8.33 6.61
N LEU A 39 -3.06 7.61 6.52
CA LEU A 39 -4.11 7.84 5.54
C LEU A 39 -5.43 8.05 6.27
N THR A 40 -6.19 9.06 5.87
CA THR A 40 -7.61 9.13 6.22
C THR A 40 -8.39 7.94 5.62
N PRO A 41 -9.58 7.61 6.12
CA PRO A 41 -10.39 6.55 5.53
C PRO A 41 -10.70 6.74 4.04
N ALA A 42 -10.86 8.00 3.58
CA ALA A 42 -11.07 8.30 2.17
C ALA A 42 -9.81 8.00 1.35
N GLN A 43 -8.64 8.48 1.79
CA GLN A 43 -7.37 8.22 1.13
C GLN A 43 -7.02 6.73 1.09
N ALA A 44 -7.34 5.99 2.15
CA ALA A 44 -7.11 4.54 2.19
C ALA A 44 -7.95 3.79 1.15
N ARG A 45 -9.21 4.20 0.93
CA ARG A 45 -10.06 3.63 -0.13
C ARG A 45 -9.50 3.93 -1.52
N THR A 46 -9.17 5.19 -1.80
CA THR A 46 -8.55 5.58 -3.09
C THR A 46 -7.24 4.82 -3.35
N MET A 47 -6.43 4.60 -2.31
CA MET A 47 -5.21 3.80 -2.43
C MET A 47 -5.53 2.32 -2.72
N ALA A 48 -6.53 1.75 -2.07
CA ALA A 48 -6.95 0.37 -2.33
C ALA A 48 -7.43 0.20 -3.78
N ASP A 49 -8.24 1.12 -4.29
CA ASP A 49 -8.69 1.13 -5.69
C ASP A 49 -7.48 1.17 -6.64
N ARG A 50 -6.51 2.05 -6.35
CA ARG A 50 -5.29 2.13 -7.16
C ARG A 50 -4.45 0.86 -7.12
N LEU A 51 -4.38 0.19 -5.97
CA LEU A 51 -3.68 -1.09 -5.84
C LEU A 51 -4.39 -2.20 -6.62
N HIS A 52 -5.74 -2.20 -6.65
CA HIS A 52 -6.51 -3.09 -7.51
C HIS A 52 -6.21 -2.85 -8.99
N ASP A 53 -6.26 -1.60 -9.46
CA ASP A 53 -5.94 -1.26 -10.85
C ASP A 53 -4.54 -1.74 -11.27
N LEU A 54 -3.56 -1.65 -10.36
CA LEU A 54 -2.18 -2.08 -10.62
C LEU A 54 -2.06 -3.61 -10.63
N ALA A 55 -2.80 -4.31 -9.76
CA ALA A 55 -2.84 -5.77 -9.78
C ALA A 55 -3.41 -6.28 -11.11
N ASP A 56 -4.54 -5.70 -11.56
CA ASP A 56 -5.19 -6.06 -12.81
C ASP A 56 -4.27 -5.83 -14.02
N GLN A 57 -3.50 -4.73 -14.02
CA GLN A 57 -2.49 -4.45 -15.06
C GLN A 57 -1.39 -5.51 -15.11
N ILE A 58 -0.88 -5.94 -13.96
CA ILE A 58 0.17 -6.97 -13.87
C ILE A 58 -0.38 -8.31 -14.37
N GLU A 59 -1.60 -8.68 -13.98
CA GLU A 59 -2.23 -9.92 -14.43
C GLU A 59 -2.52 -9.92 -15.94
N THR A 60 -2.97 -8.79 -16.47
CA THR A 60 -3.22 -8.63 -17.92
C THR A 60 -1.91 -8.72 -18.71
N THR A 61 -0.84 -8.08 -18.23
CA THR A 61 0.49 -8.14 -18.83
C THR A 61 1.05 -9.58 -18.80
N ASN A 62 0.86 -10.30 -17.68
CA ASN A 62 1.33 -11.68 -17.56
C ASN A 62 0.52 -12.68 -18.39
N ARG A 63 -0.73 -12.36 -18.76
CA ARG A 63 -1.59 -13.21 -19.60
C ARG A 63 -1.25 -13.11 -21.09
N ASN A 64 -0.74 -11.96 -21.54
CA ASN A 64 -0.27 -11.76 -22.91
C ASN A 64 1.27 -11.75 -22.92
N PRO A 65 1.96 -12.90 -23.04
CA PRO A 65 3.36 -12.87 -23.41
C PRO A 65 3.51 -12.10 -24.74
N PRO A 66 4.63 -11.40 -25.00
CA PRO A 66 4.90 -10.85 -26.32
C PRO A 66 4.89 -12.03 -27.31
N GLY A 67 3.78 -12.15 -28.04
CA GLY A 67 3.61 -13.17 -29.05
C GLY A 67 4.66 -12.95 -30.13
N ASP A 68 5.37 -14.03 -30.44
CA ASP A 68 6.30 -14.15 -31.55
C ASP A 68 5.77 -13.42 -32.79
N THR A 69 6.53 -12.42 -33.23
CA THR A 69 6.34 -11.81 -34.54
C THR A 69 6.78 -12.85 -35.58
N GLU A 70 5.82 -13.43 -36.30
CA GLU A 70 6.05 -14.19 -37.55
C GLU A 70 6.68 -13.31 -38.64
#